data_AF-A0A0P1ASD1-F1
#
_entry.id   AF-A0A0P1ASD1-F1
#
_cell.length_a   1.000
_cell.length_b   1.000
_cell.length_c   1.000
_cell.angle_alpha   90.00
_cell.angle_beta   90.00
_cell.angle_gamma   90.00
#
_symmetry.space_group_name_H-M   'P 1'
#
loop_
_entity.id
_entity.type
_entity.pdbx_description
1 polymer ?
#
loop_
_entity_poly.entity_id
_entity_poly.type
_entity_poly.pdbx_seq_one_letter_code
_entity_poly.pdbx_strand_id
1 'polypeptide(L)'
;MRGDVTVTPPHYLSKRFRRMLKAGPSSVNLREFSSHVLEVGRQLLPYISEDEQSEIDEILRLCFGGERYRDLLNNAMSSLEEDTTEFTRKLTQNEKKIFDAGIRDAKDFMQWKGRNAETITVASVVQNSLKKRKLQG
;
A
#
# COMPACT_ATOMS: atom_id res chain seq x y z
N MET A 1 18.90 -27.12 7.14
CA MET A 1 17.56 -26.61 6.73
C MET A 1 17.08 -27.47 5.58
N ARG A 2 15.78 -27.79 5.54
CA ARG A 2 15.11 -28.82 4.71
C ARG A 2 15.53 -28.79 3.23
N GLY A 3 16.04 -29.91 2.71
CA GLY A 3 16.60 -30.04 1.35
C GLY A 3 15.66 -30.66 0.31
N ASP A 4 14.37 -30.83 0.62
CA ASP A 4 13.45 -31.53 -0.29
C ASP A 4 12.92 -30.62 -1.42
N VAL A 5 13.00 -29.29 -1.26
CA VAL A 5 12.50 -28.32 -2.23
C VAL A 5 13.41 -27.10 -2.28
N THR A 6 13.79 -26.68 -3.49
CA THR A 6 14.50 -25.43 -3.72
C THR A 6 13.50 -24.29 -3.97
N VAL A 7 13.69 -23.17 -3.27
CA VAL A 7 12.85 -21.99 -3.43
C VAL A 7 13.58 -21.00 -4.32
N THR A 8 12.93 -20.58 -5.40
CA THR A 8 13.46 -19.57 -6.32
C THR A 8 12.59 -18.32 -6.30
N PRO A 9 13.16 -17.11 -6.38
CA PRO A 9 12.38 -15.90 -6.46
C PRO A 9 11.40 -15.89 -7.65
N PRO A 10 10.17 -15.38 -7.46
CA PRO A 10 9.23 -15.16 -8.55
C PRO A 10 9.81 -14.25 -9.65
N HIS A 11 9.24 -14.32 -10.86
CA HIS A 11 9.69 -13.52 -12.00
C HIS A 11 9.70 -12.00 -11.73
N TYR A 12 8.78 -11.52 -10.88
CA TYR A 12 8.69 -10.14 -10.43
C TYR A 12 9.65 -9.77 -9.28
N LEU A 13 10.59 -10.65 -8.93
CA LEU A 13 11.76 -10.37 -8.09
C LEU A 13 13.04 -10.85 -8.79
N SER A 14 12.99 -11.05 -10.11
CA SER A 14 14.15 -11.40 -10.93
C SER A 14 15.19 -10.29 -10.96
N LYS A 15 16.44 -10.62 -11.33
CA LYS A 15 17.53 -9.63 -11.51
C LYS A 15 17.15 -8.48 -12.46
N ARG A 16 16.36 -8.76 -13.50
CA ARG A 16 15.85 -7.71 -14.42
C ARG A 16 14.93 -6.73 -13.71
N PHE A 17 13.99 -7.23 -12.92
CA PHE A 17 13.08 -6.40 -12.14
C PHE A 17 13.84 -5.56 -11.10
N ARG A 18 14.82 -6.17 -10.42
CA ARG A 18 15.72 -5.47 -9.48
C ARG A 18 16.45 -4.31 -10.16
N ARG A 19 17.01 -4.52 -11.37
CA ARG A 19 17.67 -3.45 -12.16
C ARG A 19 16.72 -2.32 -12.54
N MET A 20 15.48 -2.65 -12.90
CA MET A 20 14.45 -1.66 -13.23
C MET A 20 14.13 -0.77 -12.02
N LEU A 21 13.97 -1.36 -10.84
CA LEU A 21 13.77 -0.61 -9.60
C LEU A 21 14.99 0.24 -9.21
N LYS A 22 16.22 -0.24 -9.42
CA LYS A 22 17.44 0.57 -9.21
C LYS A 22 17.50 1.79 -10.13
N ALA A 23 16.99 1.69 -11.35
CA ALA A 23 16.96 2.81 -12.29
C ALA A 23 15.94 3.90 -11.90
N GLY A 24 14.83 3.51 -11.26
CA GLY A 24 13.84 4.48 -10.78
C GLY A 24 12.58 3.79 -10.25
N PRO A 25 12.40 3.64 -8.93
CA PRO A 25 11.31 2.86 -8.37
C PRO A 25 9.92 3.46 -8.63
N SER A 26 9.83 4.79 -8.77
CA SER A 26 8.60 5.54 -9.06
C SER A 26 8.07 5.29 -10.48
N SER A 27 8.94 4.95 -11.43
CA SER A 27 8.56 4.69 -12.83
C SER A 27 7.97 3.29 -13.04
N VAL A 28 8.10 2.40 -12.05
CA VAL A 28 7.65 1.01 -12.15
C VAL A 28 6.26 0.86 -11.55
N ASN A 29 5.30 0.41 -12.36
CA ASN A 29 3.99 0.03 -11.87
C ASN A 29 4.04 -1.38 -11.23
N LEU A 30 4.29 -1.44 -9.92
CA LEU A 30 4.36 -2.70 -9.17
C LEU A 30 3.13 -3.59 -9.37
N ARG A 31 1.95 -2.98 -9.60
CA ARG A 31 0.69 -3.70 -9.72
C ARG A 31 0.55 -4.50 -11.00
N GLU A 32 1.26 -4.13 -12.06
CA GLU A 32 1.35 -4.91 -13.30
C GLU A 32 2.07 -6.24 -13.09
N PHE A 33 2.93 -6.31 -12.08
CA PHE A 33 3.66 -7.52 -11.72
C PHE A 33 2.93 -8.34 -10.65
N SER A 34 2.57 -7.70 -9.54
CA SER A 34 1.77 -8.32 -8.48
C SER A 34 1.15 -7.26 -7.58
N SER A 35 -0.04 -7.55 -7.06
CA SER A 35 -0.68 -6.72 -6.05
C SER A 35 -0.02 -6.80 -4.66
N HIS A 36 0.92 -7.74 -4.47
CA HIS A 36 1.56 -8.06 -3.20
C HIS A 36 3.09 -8.16 -3.30
N VAL A 37 3.75 -7.48 -4.25
CA VAL A 37 5.23 -7.55 -4.45
C VAL A 37 6.00 -7.38 -3.14
N LEU A 38 5.68 -6.35 -2.36
CA LEU A 38 6.39 -6.03 -1.11
C LEU A 38 6.18 -7.10 -0.03
N GLU A 39 4.95 -7.61 0.12
CA GLU A 39 4.64 -8.62 1.14
C GLU A 39 5.30 -9.95 0.79
N VAL A 40 5.17 -10.39 -0.46
CA VAL A 40 5.79 -11.64 -0.92
C VAL A 40 7.30 -11.55 -0.84
N GLY A 41 7.89 -10.42 -1.25
CA GLY A 41 9.34 -10.20 -1.14
C GLY A 41 9.84 -10.36 0.30
N ARG A 42 9.17 -9.74 1.26
CA ARG A 42 9.51 -9.86 2.69
C ARG A 42 9.38 -11.29 3.20
N GLN A 43 8.31 -12.00 2.83
CA GLN A 43 8.08 -13.39 3.25
C GLN A 43 9.03 -14.38 2.59
N LEU A 44 9.56 -14.05 1.40
CA LEU A 44 10.51 -14.88 0.65
C LEU A 44 11.92 -14.86 1.24
N LEU A 45 12.34 -13.75 1.86
CA LEU A 45 13.72 -13.53 2.35
C LEU A 45 14.31 -14.72 3.15
N PRO A 46 13.60 -15.39 4.06
CA PRO A 46 14.17 -16.49 4.86
C PRO A 46 14.40 -17.80 4.09
N TYR A 47 13.92 -17.90 2.84
CA TYR A 47 13.88 -19.14 2.07
C TYR A 47 14.82 -19.16 0.86
N ILE A 48 15.52 -18.06 0.59
CA ILE A 48 16.43 -17.90 -0.56
C ILE A 48 17.88 -17.86 -0.09
N SER A 49 18.83 -17.88 -1.03
CA SER A 49 20.25 -17.78 -0.69
C SER A 49 20.58 -16.43 -0.05
N GLU A 50 21.61 -16.38 0.78
CA GLU A 50 22.05 -15.18 1.50
C GLU A 50 22.41 -14.01 0.56
N ASP A 51 23.03 -14.33 -0.59
CA ASP A 51 23.31 -13.35 -1.65
C ASP A 51 22.03 -12.73 -2.23
N GLU A 52 21.03 -13.57 -2.57
CA GLU A 52 19.77 -13.08 -3.10
C GLU A 52 18.93 -12.36 -2.04
N GLN A 53 19.03 -12.79 -0.78
CA GLN A 53 18.35 -12.16 0.34
C GLN A 53 18.79 -10.72 0.51
N SER A 54 20.09 -10.46 0.51
CA SER A 54 20.65 -9.12 0.66
C SER A 54 20.25 -8.20 -0.49
N GLU A 55 20.30 -8.69 -1.73
CA GLU A 55 19.87 -7.93 -2.91
C GLU A 55 18.36 -7.62 -2.89
N ILE A 56 17.52 -8.59 -2.52
CA ILE A 56 16.06 -8.40 -2.51
C ILE A 56 15.67 -7.47 -1.36
N ASP A 57 16.25 -7.60 -0.17
CA ASP A 57 15.97 -6.68 0.94
C ASP A 57 16.33 -5.22 0.58
N GLU A 58 17.52 -5.01 -0.01
CA GLU A 58 17.95 -3.69 -0.50
C GLU A 58 16.95 -3.12 -1.51
N ILE A 59 16.53 -3.93 -2.49
CA ILE A 59 15.58 -3.51 -3.52
C ILE A 59 14.20 -3.18 -2.97
N LEU A 60 13.70 -3.96 -2.01
CA LEU A 60 12.40 -3.69 -1.38
C LEU A 60 12.43 -2.38 -0.58
N ARG A 61 13.53 -2.12 0.14
CA ARG A 61 13.75 -0.85 0.85
C ARG A 61 13.85 0.32 -0.11
N LEU A 62 14.62 0.19 -1.19
CA LEU A 62 14.75 1.22 -2.23
C LEU A 62 13.40 1.50 -2.90
N CYS A 63 12.64 0.45 -3.19
CA CYS A 63 11.36 0.54 -3.88
C CYS A 63 10.33 1.37 -3.11
N PHE A 64 10.20 1.12 -1.81
CA PHE A 64 9.19 1.79 -0.99
C PHE A 64 9.71 3.03 -0.26
N GLY A 65 10.93 2.99 0.28
CA GLY A 65 11.45 3.97 1.24
C GLY A 65 11.79 5.37 0.71
N GLY A 66 11.62 5.62 -0.59
CA GLY A 66 11.95 6.90 -1.21
C GLY A 66 10.73 7.69 -1.70
N GLU A 67 10.81 8.14 -2.94
CA GLU A 67 9.77 8.94 -3.61
C GLU A 67 8.39 8.30 -3.57
N ARG A 68 8.31 6.97 -3.71
CA ARG A 68 7.04 6.25 -3.73
C ARG A 68 6.24 6.41 -2.44
N TYR A 69 6.90 6.36 -1.28
CA TYR A 69 6.27 6.63 0.01
C TYR A 69 5.87 8.11 0.15
N ARG A 70 6.75 9.02 -0.27
CA ARG A 70 6.47 10.47 -0.25
C ARG A 70 5.25 10.83 -1.10
N ASP A 71 5.19 10.31 -2.33
CA ASP A 71 4.08 10.57 -3.25
C ASP A 71 2.78 9.93 -2.74
N LEU A 72 2.85 8.72 -2.18
CA LEU A 72 1.71 8.07 -1.54
C LEU A 72 1.11 8.93 -0.43
N LEU A 73 1.93 9.43 0.49
CA LEU A 73 1.50 10.31 1.57
C LEU A 73 0.98 11.64 1.06
N ASN A 74 1.69 12.28 0.13
CA ASN A 74 1.26 13.57 -0.43
C ASN A 74 -0.13 13.44 -1.05
N ASN A 75 -0.37 12.44 -1.90
CA ASN A 75 -1.68 12.19 -2.49
C ASN A 75 -2.74 11.85 -1.43
N ALA A 76 -2.40 11.04 -0.40
CA ALA A 76 -3.35 10.70 0.65
C ALA A 76 -3.82 11.94 1.45
N MET A 77 -2.93 12.91 1.66
CA MET A 77 -3.21 14.10 2.46
C MET A 77 -3.78 15.27 1.63
N SER A 78 -3.51 15.34 0.33
CA SER A 78 -3.99 16.41 -0.55
C SER A 78 -5.33 16.10 -1.22
N SER A 79 -5.66 14.83 -1.43
CA SER A 79 -6.79 14.44 -2.30
C SER A 79 -8.13 14.30 -1.58
N LEU A 80 -8.40 15.13 -0.56
CA LEU A 80 -9.69 15.11 0.15
C LEU A 80 -10.89 15.38 -0.78
N GLU A 81 -10.69 16.12 -1.86
CA GLU A 81 -11.71 16.51 -2.85
C GLU A 81 -11.40 16.04 -4.28
N GLU A 82 -10.29 15.33 -4.51
CA GLU A 82 -9.85 14.89 -5.83
C GLU A 82 -10.27 13.44 -6.14
N ASP A 83 -10.51 13.14 -7.41
CA ASP A 83 -10.70 11.77 -7.87
C ASP A 83 -9.36 11.00 -7.86
N THR A 84 -9.17 10.17 -6.83
CA THR A 84 -7.97 9.35 -6.63
C THR A 84 -8.04 7.98 -7.29
N THR A 85 -9.08 7.70 -8.10
CA THR A 85 -9.31 6.38 -8.71
C THR A 85 -8.14 5.95 -9.60
N GLU A 86 -7.61 6.85 -10.42
CA GLU A 86 -6.45 6.62 -11.28
C GLU A 86 -5.20 6.25 -10.47
N PHE A 87 -4.94 6.98 -9.39
CA PHE A 87 -3.78 6.77 -8.53
C PHE A 87 -3.88 5.46 -7.75
N THR A 88 -5.02 5.23 -7.07
CA THR A 88 -5.28 4.03 -6.27
C THR A 88 -5.30 2.75 -7.10
N ARG A 89 -5.60 2.83 -8.41
CA ARG A 89 -5.50 1.70 -9.35
C ARG A 89 -4.08 1.20 -9.56
N LYS A 90 -3.04 2.00 -9.30
CA LYS A 90 -1.62 1.60 -9.46
C LYS A 90 -0.98 1.14 -8.15
N LEU A 91 -1.70 1.25 -7.04
CA LEU A 91 -1.20 0.86 -5.72
C LEU A 91 -1.30 -0.65 -5.47
N THR A 92 -0.26 -1.18 -4.82
CA THR A 92 -0.26 -2.52 -4.20
C THR A 92 -1.19 -2.54 -2.99
N GLN A 93 -1.52 -3.73 -2.46
CA GLN A 93 -2.44 -3.83 -1.33
C GLN A 93 -1.89 -3.19 -0.05
N ASN A 94 -0.58 -3.25 0.18
CA ASN A 94 0.03 -2.61 1.34
C ASN A 94 -0.01 -1.09 1.21
N GLU A 95 0.24 -0.55 0.02
CA GLU A 95 0.15 0.88 -0.25
C GLU A 95 -1.28 1.40 -0.12
N LYS A 96 -2.28 0.63 -0.57
CA LYS A 96 -3.69 0.99 -0.38
C LYS A 96 -4.05 1.13 1.09
N LYS A 97 -3.61 0.19 1.94
CA LYS A 97 -3.84 0.28 3.39
C LYS A 97 -3.25 1.55 3.99
N ILE A 98 -2.05 1.93 3.56
CA ILE A 98 -1.37 3.15 4.02
C ILE A 98 -2.10 4.39 3.49
N PHE A 99 -2.51 4.38 2.22
CA PHE A 99 -3.29 5.46 1.61
C PHE A 99 -4.62 5.68 2.34
N ASP A 100 -5.38 4.60 2.59
CA ASP A 100 -6.65 4.64 3.30
C ASP A 100 -6.49 5.09 4.76
N ALA A 101 -5.35 4.79 5.40
CA ALA A 101 -5.00 5.36 6.70
C ALA A 101 -4.75 6.87 6.61
N GLY A 102 -3.91 7.31 5.66
CA GLY A 102 -3.63 8.73 5.46
C GLY A 102 -4.88 9.56 5.14
N ILE A 103 -5.79 9.06 4.29
CA ILE A 103 -7.06 9.72 3.98
C ILE A 103 -7.94 9.85 5.23
N ARG A 104 -7.97 8.83 6.11
CA ARG A 104 -8.71 8.91 7.37
C ARG A 104 -8.11 9.95 8.29
N ASP A 105 -6.79 9.94 8.47
CA ASP A 105 -6.09 10.90 9.32
C ASP A 105 -6.28 12.34 8.81
N ALA A 106 -6.22 12.56 7.50
CA ALA A 106 -6.47 13.86 6.89
C ALA A 106 -7.91 14.34 7.12
N LYS A 107 -8.90 13.45 7.01
CA LYS A 107 -10.31 13.76 7.30
C LYS A 107 -10.53 14.11 8.76
N ASP A 108 -9.98 13.32 9.67
CA ASP A 108 -10.09 13.53 11.11
C ASP A 108 -9.44 14.87 11.51
N PHE A 109 -8.28 15.18 10.92
CA PHE A 109 -7.61 16.47 11.11
C PHE A 109 -8.47 17.66 10.64
N MET A 110 -9.12 17.54 9.48
CA MET A 110 -10.01 18.58 8.96
C MET A 110 -11.26 18.76 9.82
N GLN A 111 -11.86 17.67 10.31
CA GLN A 111 -13.00 17.72 11.23
C GLN A 111 -12.63 18.37 12.57
N TRP A 112 -11.45 18.03 13.10
CA TRP A 112 -10.90 18.66 14.31
C TRP A 112 -10.67 20.16 14.11
N LYS A 113 -10.00 20.56 13.02
CA LYS A 113 -9.74 21.97 12.70
C LYS A 113 -11.02 22.78 12.51
N GLY A 114 -12.08 22.15 11.99
CA GLY A 114 -13.39 22.76 11.78
C GLY A 114 -14.28 22.89 13.02
N ARG A 115 -13.80 22.51 14.23
CA ARG A 115 -14.60 22.40 15.48
C ARG A 115 -15.78 21.40 15.39
N ASN A 116 -15.83 20.57 14.36
CA ASN A 116 -16.87 19.54 14.21
C ASN A 116 -16.55 18.28 15.03
N ALA A 117 -15.33 18.15 15.58
CA ALA A 117 -14.95 17.05 16.47
C ALA A 117 -15.71 17.05 17.82
N GLU A 118 -16.33 18.17 18.19
CA GLU A 118 -17.14 18.28 19.41
C GLU A 118 -18.56 17.71 19.24
N THR A 119 -18.97 17.41 18.00
CA THR A 119 -20.30 16.86 17.69
C THR A 119 -20.23 15.33 17.65
N ILE A 120 -20.82 14.67 18.64
CA ILE A 120 -20.97 13.21 18.66
C ILE A 120 -21.82 12.79 17.46
N THR A 121 -21.15 12.29 16.42
CA THR A 121 -21.81 11.75 15.23
C THR A 121 -21.96 10.25 15.36
N VAL A 122 -23.13 9.76 14.97
CA VAL A 122 -23.46 8.33 14.98
C VAL A 122 -22.49 7.58 14.08
N ALA A 123 -21.81 6.55 14.62
CA ALA A 123 -20.86 5.74 13.88
C ALA A 123 -21.44 5.24 12.56
N SER A 124 -20.62 5.20 11.51
CA SER A 124 -21.01 4.78 10.16
C SER A 124 -21.70 3.41 10.11
N VAL A 125 -21.28 2.49 11.00
CA VAL A 125 -21.90 1.17 11.19
C VAL A 125 -23.37 1.27 11.61
N VAL A 126 -23.69 2.20 12.52
CA VAL A 126 -25.05 2.43 13.00
C VAL A 126 -25.88 3.12 11.91
N GLN A 127 -25.33 4.10 11.17
CA GLN A 127 -26.03 4.73 10.04
C GLN A 127 -26.41 3.73 8.94
N ASN A 128 -25.53 2.81 8.58
CA ASN A 128 -25.82 1.76 7.60
C ASN A 128 -26.88 0.78 8.10
N SER A 129 -26.90 0.46 9.40
CA SER A 129 -27.94 -0.39 10.01
C SER A 129 -29.32 0.28 10.04
N LEU A 130 -29.37 1.61 10.20
CA LEU A 130 -30.61 2.39 10.23
C LEU A 130 -31.19 2.57 8.81
N LYS A 131 -30.32 2.78 7.81
CA LYS A 131 -30.73 2.83 6.40
C LYS A 131 -31.31 1.51 5.90
N LYS A 132 -30.72 0.37 6.28
CA LYS A 132 -31.26 -0.97 5.94
C LYS A 132 -32.64 -1.22 6.56
N ARG A 133 -32.85 -0.79 7.82
CA ARG A 133 -34.15 -0.94 8.49
C ARG A 133 -35.26 -0.08 7.87
N LYS A 134 -34.93 1.10 7.35
CA LYS A 134 -35.89 1.97 6.62
C LYS A 134 -36.34 1.44 5.25
N LEU A 135 -35.63 0.48 4.67
CA LEU A 135 -35.97 -0.13 3.37
C LEU A 135 -36.81 -1.41 3.51
N GLN A 136 -37.09 -1.85 4.75
CA GLN A 136 -37.78 -3.10 5.07
C GLN A 136 -39.12 -2.93 5.81
N GLY A 137 -39.60 -1.69 5.95
CA GLY A 137 -40.93 -1.37 6.47
C GLY A 137 -41.67 -0.49 5.49
#